data_AF-A0A3D0RIN1-F1
#
_entry.id   AF-A0A3D0RIN1-F1
#
_cell.length_a   1.000
_cell.length_b   1.000
_cell.length_c   1.000
_cell.angle_alpha   90.00
_cell.angle_beta   90.00
_cell.angle_gamma   90.00
#
_symmetry.space_group_name_H-M   'P 1'
#
loop_
_entity.id
_entity.type
_entity.pdbx_description
1 polymer ?
#
loop_
_entity_poly.entity_id
_entity_poly.type
_entity_poly.pdbx_seq_one_letter_code
_entity_poly.pdbx_strand_id
1 'polypeptide(L)'
;AVKSEAMAEMKQIDNAIAILQEGLIKNGDSYLLHFNMALNYYKKGDIDKTLEHVSRAIELDKTNSGAFLLNAYAQRDKGLWVRSIYSFQLFLLLEPDSKRSKNAFEEMLQTMLVKPVTEKPVERSFIQQQLLRNMPENSVQQEMPPLSTEEGLNRKIIYNAIKFSMDSLKAAKKDTDVYFVFTEVNKAILSALEKESGALKSGSFWTFHYPFFKSILNSNHYDTFCRYISVSYFPESLEWWENNKTDAENFINWFENGEDNGKN
;
A
#
# COMPACT_ATOMS: atom_id res chain seq x y z
N ALA A 1 10.22 33.53 6.47
CA ALA A 1 10.65 32.25 7.02
C ALA A 1 10.00 31.09 6.26
N VAL A 2 8.74 30.73 6.54
CA VAL A 2 8.09 29.55 5.93
C VAL A 2 8.00 29.58 4.39
N LYS A 3 7.57 30.70 3.78
CA LYS A 3 7.49 30.82 2.30
C LYS A 3 8.87 30.81 1.62
N SER A 4 9.88 31.41 2.24
CA SER A 4 11.25 31.44 1.72
C SER A 4 11.93 30.07 1.86
N GLU A 5 11.68 29.34 2.94
CA GLU A 5 12.15 27.97 3.15
C GLU A 5 11.52 27.00 2.15
N ALA A 6 10.19 27.07 1.96
CA ALA A 6 9.49 26.24 0.97
C ALA A 6 10.01 26.46 -0.46
N MET A 7 10.26 27.71 -0.86
CA MET A 7 10.84 28.02 -2.17
C MET A 7 12.28 27.49 -2.31
N ALA A 8 13.09 27.60 -1.26
CA ALA A 8 14.45 27.06 -1.26
C ALA A 8 14.44 25.52 -1.36
N GLU A 9 13.53 24.86 -0.66
CA GLU A 9 13.35 23.41 -0.70
C GLU A 9 12.86 22.95 -2.08
N MET A 10 11.90 23.65 -2.70
CA MET A 10 11.47 23.36 -4.08
C MET A 10 12.63 23.48 -5.08
N LYS A 11 13.47 24.51 -4.96
CA LYS A 11 14.66 24.67 -5.81
C LYS A 11 15.66 23.53 -5.60
N GLN A 12 15.84 23.07 -4.36
CA GLN A 12 16.69 21.91 -4.07
C GLN A 12 16.13 20.61 -4.68
N ILE A 13 14.81 20.42 -4.63
CA ILE A 13 14.13 19.27 -5.27
C ILE A 13 14.34 19.29 -6.78
N ASP A 14 14.15 20.44 -7.43
CA ASP A 14 14.35 20.57 -8.88
C ASP A 14 15.80 20.26 -9.29
N ASN A 15 16.77 20.79 -8.53
CA ASN A 15 18.19 20.47 -8.74
C ASN A 15 18.49 18.98 -8.54
N ALA A 16 17.91 18.35 -7.51
CA ALA A 16 18.08 16.93 -7.25
C ALA A 16 17.53 16.07 -8.40
N ILE A 17 16.35 16.42 -8.94
CA ILE A 17 15.77 15.75 -10.10
C ILE A 17 16.68 15.87 -11.32
N ALA A 18 17.23 17.06 -11.59
CA ALA A 18 18.15 17.27 -12.71
C ALA A 18 19.42 16.41 -12.59
N ILE A 19 20.02 16.35 -11.40
CA ILE A 19 21.20 15.49 -11.13
C ILE A 19 20.86 14.01 -11.32
N LEU A 20 19.69 13.56 -10.86
CA LEU A 20 19.25 12.17 -11.02
C LEU A 20 19.01 11.83 -12.50
N GLN A 21 18.44 12.76 -13.29
CA GLN A 21 18.27 12.60 -14.73
C GLN A 21 19.61 12.49 -15.46
N GLU A 22 20.59 13.32 -15.10
CA GLU A 22 21.96 13.18 -15.63
C GLU A 22 22.58 11.84 -15.24
N GLY A 23 22.37 11.40 -13.99
CA GLY A 23 22.82 10.11 -13.51
C GLY A 23 22.23 8.95 -14.33
N LEU A 24 20.94 9.02 -14.66
CA LEU A 24 20.25 8.05 -15.50
C LEU A 24 20.83 8.01 -16.92
N ILE A 25 21.13 9.17 -17.51
CA ILE A 25 21.75 9.27 -18.84
C ILE A 25 23.18 8.69 -18.83
N LYS A 26 23.97 8.99 -17.80
CA LYS A 26 25.40 8.63 -17.74
C LYS A 26 25.62 7.17 -17.32
N ASN A 27 24.86 6.69 -16.35
CA ASN A 27 25.13 5.41 -15.68
C ASN A 27 24.09 4.33 -15.99
N GLY A 28 23.04 4.67 -16.74
CA GLY A 28 21.97 3.74 -17.08
C GLY A 28 20.96 3.53 -15.97
N ASP A 29 20.03 2.61 -16.25
CA ASP A 29 18.85 2.39 -15.43
C ASP A 29 19.18 1.73 -14.08
N SER A 30 18.63 2.28 -13.00
CA SER A 30 18.88 1.81 -11.63
C SER A 30 17.68 2.10 -10.74
N TYR A 31 17.31 1.11 -9.91
CA TYR A 31 16.20 1.27 -8.96
C TYR A 31 16.41 2.47 -8.04
N LEU A 32 17.65 2.75 -7.62
CA LEU A 32 17.97 3.87 -6.72
C LEU A 32 17.70 5.23 -7.38
N LEU A 33 18.04 5.37 -8.66
CA LEU A 33 17.78 6.60 -9.41
C LEU A 33 16.28 6.83 -9.54
N HIS A 34 15.55 5.81 -9.98
CA HIS A 34 14.09 5.87 -10.11
C HIS A 34 13.38 6.10 -8.77
N PHE A 35 13.77 5.40 -7.71
CA PHE A 35 13.19 5.61 -6.37
C PHE A 35 13.43 7.03 -5.86
N ASN A 36 14.64 7.56 -6.01
CA ASN A 36 14.95 8.92 -5.59
C ASN A 36 14.25 9.98 -6.47
N MET A 37 14.06 9.72 -7.76
CA MET A 37 13.25 10.60 -8.62
C MET A 37 11.78 10.59 -8.18
N ALA A 38 11.21 9.41 -7.93
CA ALA A 38 9.84 9.27 -7.45
C ALA A 38 9.62 10.03 -6.14
N LEU A 39 10.56 9.91 -5.19
CA LEU A 39 10.51 10.60 -3.90
C LEU A 39 10.53 12.13 -4.08
N ASN A 40 11.37 12.64 -4.98
CA ASN A 40 11.45 14.08 -5.26
C ASN A 40 10.20 14.60 -5.99
N TYR A 41 9.66 13.85 -6.95
CA TYR A 41 8.39 14.20 -7.59
C TYR A 41 7.22 14.15 -6.60
N TYR A 42 7.24 13.19 -5.67
CA TYR A 42 6.19 13.08 -4.65
C TYR A 42 6.22 14.27 -3.69
N LYS A 43 7.42 14.68 -3.29
CA LYS A 43 7.64 15.92 -2.53
C LYS A 43 7.16 17.17 -3.28
N LYS A 44 7.27 17.18 -4.62
CA LYS A 44 6.77 18.27 -5.47
C LYS A 44 5.25 18.23 -5.68
N GLY A 45 4.59 17.12 -5.32
CA GLY A 45 3.16 16.88 -5.59
C GLY A 45 2.87 16.41 -7.01
N ASP A 46 3.89 16.05 -7.80
CA ASP A 46 3.73 15.51 -9.15
C ASP A 46 3.49 13.99 -9.07
N ILE A 47 2.25 13.62 -8.74
CA ILE A 47 1.85 12.25 -8.45
C ILE A 47 2.00 11.34 -9.68
N ASP A 48 1.78 11.86 -10.89
CA ASP A 48 1.93 11.08 -12.12
C ASP A 48 3.38 10.63 -12.33
N LYS A 49 4.33 11.56 -12.21
CA LYS A 49 5.75 11.20 -12.29
C LYS A 49 6.23 10.38 -11.10
N THR A 50 5.66 10.58 -9.91
CA THR A 50 5.92 9.66 -8.79
C THR A 50 5.57 8.23 -9.16
N LEU A 51 4.37 8.00 -9.70
CA LEU A 51 3.90 6.67 -10.07
C LEU A 51 4.72 6.04 -11.20
N GLU A 52 5.11 6.83 -12.20
CA GLU A 52 6.01 6.39 -13.27
C GLU A 52 7.34 5.89 -12.71
N HIS A 53 8.05 6.74 -11.96
CA HIS A 53 9.37 6.39 -11.46
C HIS A 53 9.33 5.33 -10.35
N VAL A 54 8.32 5.32 -9.47
CA VAL A 54 8.23 4.29 -8.43
C VAL A 54 7.87 2.93 -9.03
N SER A 55 7.03 2.88 -10.07
CA SER A 55 6.76 1.63 -10.81
C SER A 55 8.05 1.09 -11.41
N ARG A 56 8.86 1.94 -12.03
CA ARG A 56 10.14 1.52 -12.58
C ARG A 56 11.14 1.06 -11.51
N ALA A 57 11.17 1.72 -10.35
CA ALA A 57 11.99 1.28 -9.23
C ALA A 57 11.59 -0.12 -8.73
N ILE A 58 10.28 -0.39 -8.60
CA ILE A 58 9.73 -1.70 -8.20
C ILE A 58 10.05 -2.78 -9.25
N GLU A 59 9.99 -2.45 -10.54
CA GLU A 59 10.34 -3.39 -11.62
C GLU A 59 11.81 -3.81 -11.57
N LEU A 60 12.71 -2.88 -11.22
CA LEU A 60 14.15 -3.12 -11.14
C LEU A 60 14.57 -3.81 -9.84
N ASP A 61 13.89 -3.51 -8.73
CA ASP A 61 14.12 -4.12 -7.43
C ASP A 61 12.82 -4.28 -6.64
N LYS A 62 12.35 -5.52 -6.54
CA LYS A 62 11.13 -5.90 -5.82
C LYS A 62 11.34 -6.06 -4.31
N THR A 63 12.56 -5.85 -3.80
CA THR A 63 12.89 -6.00 -2.38
C THR A 63 12.92 -4.66 -1.64
N ASN A 64 12.85 -3.54 -2.36
CA ASN A 64 12.84 -2.22 -1.76
C ASN A 64 11.47 -1.88 -1.16
N SER A 65 11.33 -2.09 0.15
CA SER A 65 10.11 -1.77 0.92
C SER A 65 9.69 -0.29 0.74
N GLY A 66 10.66 0.63 0.70
CA GLY A 66 10.41 2.07 0.55
C GLY A 66 9.69 2.42 -0.75
N ALA A 67 9.99 1.70 -1.85
CA ALA A 67 9.32 1.92 -3.13
C ALA A 67 7.84 1.53 -3.06
N PHE A 68 7.50 0.41 -2.41
CA PHE A 68 6.10 0.02 -2.21
C PHE A 68 5.34 0.99 -1.31
N LEU A 69 5.98 1.48 -0.23
CA LEU A 69 5.34 2.48 0.63
C LEU A 69 5.05 3.78 -0.10
N LEU A 70 6.02 4.28 -0.88
CA LEU A 70 5.84 5.48 -1.69
C LEU A 70 4.75 5.28 -2.76
N ASN A 71 4.72 4.11 -3.39
CA ASN A 71 3.69 3.76 -4.37
C ASN A 71 2.29 3.72 -3.73
N ALA A 72 2.16 3.15 -2.53
CA ALA A 72 0.90 3.11 -1.79
C ALA A 72 0.37 4.52 -1.52
N TYR A 73 1.24 5.42 -1.06
CA TYR A 73 0.85 6.80 -0.82
C TYR A 73 0.48 7.55 -2.10
N ALA A 74 1.30 7.45 -3.15
CA ALA A 74 1.01 8.09 -4.43
C ALA A 74 -0.29 7.58 -5.06
N GLN A 75 -0.56 6.28 -4.98
CA GLN A 75 -1.81 5.67 -5.44
C GLN A 75 -3.00 6.19 -4.65
N ARG A 76 -2.93 6.23 -3.32
CA ARG A 76 -4.01 6.77 -2.48
C ARG A 76 -4.26 8.25 -2.79
N ASP A 77 -3.22 9.05 -2.91
CA ASP A 77 -3.31 10.49 -3.20
C ASP A 77 -3.85 10.75 -4.62
N LYS A 78 -3.66 9.82 -5.57
CA LYS A 78 -4.31 9.82 -6.91
C LYS A 78 -5.76 9.28 -6.90
N GLY A 79 -6.23 8.74 -5.78
CA GLY A 79 -7.54 8.09 -5.68
C GLY A 79 -7.57 6.63 -6.18
N LEU A 80 -6.42 6.03 -6.50
CA LEU A 80 -6.26 4.61 -6.85
C LEU A 80 -6.27 3.72 -5.58
N TRP A 81 -7.27 3.93 -4.72
CA TRP A 81 -7.32 3.42 -3.34
C TRP A 81 -7.28 1.90 -3.20
N VAL A 82 -7.88 1.15 -4.15
CA VAL A 82 -7.81 -0.32 -4.12
C VAL A 82 -6.37 -0.79 -4.35
N ARG A 83 -5.65 -0.17 -5.29
CA ARG A 83 -4.24 -0.51 -5.56
C ARG A 83 -3.33 -0.14 -4.40
N SER A 84 -3.59 0.98 -3.72
CA SER A 84 -2.78 1.37 -2.55
C SER A 84 -2.84 0.35 -1.42
N ILE A 85 -3.97 -0.34 -1.23
CA ILE A 85 -4.08 -1.43 -0.24
C ILE A 85 -3.02 -2.51 -0.50
N TYR A 86 -2.88 -2.94 -1.75
CA TYR A 86 -1.90 -3.96 -2.13
C TYR A 86 -0.46 -3.47 -2.01
N SER A 87 -0.20 -2.23 -2.38
CA SER A 87 1.13 -1.62 -2.19
C SER A 87 1.49 -1.49 -0.70
N PHE A 88 0.53 -1.18 0.17
CA PHE A 88 0.74 -1.23 1.63
C PHE A 88 1.07 -2.64 2.11
N GLN A 89 0.33 -3.65 1.64
CA GLN A 89 0.57 -5.04 2.02
C GLN A 89 1.96 -5.53 1.57
N LEU A 90 2.41 -5.17 0.37
CA LEU A 90 3.76 -5.50 -0.12
C LEU A 90 4.84 -4.78 0.69
N PHE A 91 4.61 -3.52 1.06
CA PHE A 91 5.50 -2.82 1.98
C PHE A 91 5.60 -3.55 3.33
N LEU A 92 4.46 -3.94 3.91
CA LEU A 92 4.39 -4.62 5.20
C LEU A 92 4.94 -6.06 5.16
N LEU A 93 4.96 -6.71 3.99
CA LEU A 93 5.64 -7.99 3.79
C LEU A 93 7.16 -7.84 3.83
N LEU A 94 7.69 -6.77 3.24
CA LEU A 94 9.13 -6.50 3.22
C LEU A 94 9.62 -5.84 4.52
N GLU A 95 8.73 -5.17 5.23
CA GLU A 95 9.01 -4.48 6.48
C GLU A 95 7.84 -4.59 7.46
N PRO A 96 7.72 -5.72 8.17
CA PRO A 96 6.59 -5.99 9.05
C PRO A 96 6.64 -5.22 10.38
N ASP A 97 7.85 -4.92 10.87
CA ASP A 97 8.07 -4.34 12.18
C ASP A 97 8.94 -3.07 12.16
N SER A 98 8.29 -1.91 12.04
CA SER A 98 8.93 -0.61 12.18
C SER A 98 7.91 0.47 12.57
N LYS A 99 8.38 1.68 12.96
CA LYS A 99 7.51 2.84 13.17
C LYS A 99 6.69 3.16 11.91
N ARG A 100 7.31 3.07 10.72
CA ARG A 100 6.59 3.34 9.46
C ARG A 100 5.63 2.21 9.06
N SER A 101 5.85 0.99 9.53
CA SER A 101 4.94 -0.16 9.35
C SER A 101 3.64 0.04 10.13
N LYS A 102 3.73 0.47 11.39
CA LYS A 102 2.54 0.83 12.19
C LYS A 102 1.72 1.93 11.52
N ASN A 103 2.40 2.95 11.00
CA ASN A 103 1.80 4.06 10.28
C ASN A 103 1.13 3.62 8.96
N ALA A 104 1.80 2.78 8.18
CA ALA A 104 1.28 2.22 6.94
C ALA A 104 0.06 1.33 7.17
N PHE A 105 0.07 0.53 8.24
CA PHE A 105 -1.07 -0.32 8.61
C PHE A 105 -2.29 0.52 9.00
N GLU A 106 -2.12 1.59 9.78
CA GLU A 106 -3.21 2.55 10.08
C GLU A 106 -3.84 3.12 8.80
N GLU A 107 -3.01 3.65 7.89
CA GLU A 107 -3.45 4.22 6.61
C GLU A 107 -4.13 3.16 5.72
N MET A 108 -3.65 1.92 5.75
CA MET A 108 -4.28 0.80 5.08
C MET A 108 -5.67 0.50 5.66
N LEU A 109 -5.84 0.45 6.99
CA LEU A 109 -7.15 0.26 7.63
C LEU A 109 -8.14 1.38 7.30
N GLN A 110 -7.66 2.62 7.23
CA GLN A 110 -8.48 3.77 6.79
C GLN A 110 -8.90 3.62 5.33
N THR A 111 -7.97 3.20 4.45
CA THR A 111 -8.25 2.94 3.04
C THR A 111 -9.23 1.79 2.84
N MET A 112 -9.17 0.77 3.71
CA MET A 112 -10.12 -0.36 3.75
C MET A 112 -11.47 -0.01 4.41
N LEU A 113 -11.67 1.22 4.88
CA LEU A 113 -12.86 1.66 5.64
C LEU A 113 -13.09 0.90 6.95
N VAL A 114 -12.06 0.19 7.45
CA VAL A 114 -12.08 -0.50 8.75
C VAL A 114 -11.98 0.51 9.89
N LYS A 115 -11.19 1.58 9.69
CA LYS A 115 -11.09 2.71 10.61
C LYS A 115 -11.52 4.01 9.93
N PRO A 116 -12.08 4.98 10.68
CA PRO A 116 -12.35 6.31 10.14
C PRO A 116 -11.04 7.04 9.82
N VAL A 117 -11.08 7.90 8.81
CA VAL A 117 -9.96 8.80 8.49
C VAL A 117 -9.75 9.76 9.67
N THR A 118 -8.52 9.89 10.13
CA THR A 118 -8.15 10.81 11.22
C THR A 118 -7.82 12.20 10.67
N GLU A 119 -8.20 13.27 11.39
CA GLU A 119 -7.94 14.66 10.99
C GLU A 119 -6.44 14.97 10.80
N LYS A 120 -5.58 14.33 11.58
CA LYS A 120 -4.13 14.43 11.41
C LYS A 120 -3.66 13.30 10.50
N PRO A 121 -3.03 13.61 9.36
CA PRO A 121 -2.37 12.59 8.56
C PRO A 121 -1.34 11.89 9.43
N VAL A 122 -1.26 10.57 9.32
CA VAL A 122 -0.15 9.80 9.88
C VAL A 122 1.15 10.44 9.37
N GLU A 123 2.12 10.75 10.25
CA GLU A 123 3.31 11.58 9.94
C GLU A 123 3.90 11.28 8.56
N ARG A 124 3.51 12.08 7.56
CA ARG A 124 4.13 12.10 6.23
C ARG A 124 5.20 13.19 6.21
N SER A 125 6.04 13.18 5.17
CA SER A 125 7.11 14.17 4.99
C SER A 125 6.61 15.61 5.21
N PHE A 126 7.43 16.45 5.83
CA PHE A 126 7.13 17.86 6.13
C PHE A 126 6.59 18.65 4.91
N ILE A 127 7.12 18.40 3.72
CA ILE A 127 6.66 19.03 2.47
C ILE A 127 5.22 18.63 2.14
N GLN A 128 4.87 17.36 2.39
CA GLN A 128 3.51 16.89 2.20
C GLN A 128 2.56 17.55 3.20
N GLN A 129 2.99 17.79 4.43
CA GLN A 129 2.20 18.55 5.40
C GLN A 129 1.95 19.99 4.92
N GLN A 130 2.92 20.62 4.24
CA GLN A 130 2.74 21.95 3.65
C GLN A 130 1.77 21.94 2.45
N LEU A 131 1.82 20.91 1.59
CA LEU A 131 0.87 20.74 0.49
C LEU A 131 -0.55 20.49 1.01
N LEU A 132 -0.70 19.68 2.07
CA LEU A 132 -1.98 19.41 2.74
C LEU A 132 -2.54 20.65 3.46
N ARG A 133 -1.70 21.55 3.99
CA ARG A 133 -2.14 22.82 4.59
C ARG A 133 -2.82 23.77 3.61
N ASN A 134 -2.59 23.61 2.30
CA ASN A 134 -3.27 24.38 1.26
C ASN A 134 -4.56 23.70 0.78
N MET A 135 -4.90 22.51 1.30
CA MET A 135 -6.23 21.92 1.14
C MET A 135 -7.17 22.48 2.22
N PRO A 136 -8.42 22.84 1.89
CA PRO A 136 -9.34 23.45 2.84
C PRO A 136 -9.64 22.51 4.02
N GLU A 137 -9.53 23.03 5.25
CA GLU A 137 -9.73 22.30 6.53
C GLU A 137 -11.12 21.64 6.67
N ASN A 138 -12.09 22.01 5.83
CA ASN A 138 -13.48 21.52 5.88
C ASN A 138 -13.76 20.23 5.08
N SER A 139 -12.75 19.53 4.56
CA SER A 139 -12.96 18.37 3.68
C SER A 139 -12.90 16.99 4.36
N VAL A 140 -12.81 16.88 5.69
CA VAL A 140 -12.87 15.58 6.39
C VAL A 140 -14.33 15.17 6.66
N GLN A 141 -15.16 15.18 5.62
CA GLN A 141 -16.21 14.19 5.54
C GLN A 141 -15.57 12.91 5.00
N GLN A 142 -16.08 11.74 5.35
CA GLN A 142 -15.80 10.51 4.60
C GLN A 142 -16.30 10.72 3.17
N GLU A 143 -15.51 11.41 2.34
CA GLU A 143 -15.77 11.46 0.91
C GLU A 143 -15.63 10.02 0.44
N MET A 144 -16.77 9.46 0.03
CA MET A 144 -16.84 8.15 -0.59
C MET A 144 -15.70 8.05 -1.61
N PRO A 145 -14.82 7.03 -1.51
CA PRO A 145 -13.67 6.95 -2.40
C PRO A 145 -14.16 6.80 -3.85
N PRO A 146 -13.37 7.22 -4.86
CA PRO A 146 -13.78 7.10 -6.25
C PRO A 146 -14.19 5.66 -6.61
N LEU A 147 -15.39 5.53 -7.18
CA LEU A 147 -16.00 4.23 -7.52
C LEU A 147 -15.96 3.90 -9.01
N SER A 148 -15.43 4.79 -9.87
CA SER A 148 -15.29 4.50 -11.30
C SER A 148 -14.32 3.33 -11.54
N THR A 149 -14.48 2.64 -12.66
CA THR A 149 -13.52 1.63 -13.10
C THR A 149 -12.25 2.30 -13.59
N GLU A 150 -11.09 1.83 -13.10
CA GLU A 150 -9.78 2.29 -13.59
C GLU A 150 -8.93 1.08 -13.93
N GLU A 151 -8.35 1.08 -15.13
CA GLU A 151 -7.47 -0.01 -15.62
C GLU A 151 -8.09 -1.42 -15.42
N GLY A 152 -9.39 -1.52 -15.67
CA GLY A 152 -10.15 -2.76 -15.55
C GLY A 152 -10.52 -3.17 -14.12
N LEU A 153 -10.21 -2.35 -13.11
CA LEU A 153 -10.58 -2.57 -11.71
C LEU A 153 -11.86 -1.80 -11.38
N ASN A 154 -12.98 -2.52 -11.22
CA ASN A 154 -14.26 -1.94 -10.80
C ASN A 154 -14.26 -1.67 -9.28
N ARG A 155 -13.89 -0.45 -8.89
CA ARG A 155 -13.78 -0.05 -7.48
C ARG A 155 -15.12 -0.09 -6.73
N LYS A 156 -16.26 0.01 -7.43
CA LYS A 156 -17.60 -0.10 -6.83
C LYS A 156 -17.86 -1.49 -6.25
N ILE A 157 -17.42 -2.55 -6.93
CA ILE A 157 -17.61 -3.92 -6.44
C ILE A 157 -16.80 -4.16 -5.16
N ILE A 158 -15.59 -3.62 -5.11
CA ILE A 158 -14.73 -3.69 -3.92
C ILE A 158 -15.33 -2.91 -2.76
N TYR A 159 -15.79 -1.68 -3.00
CA TYR A 159 -16.47 -0.88 -1.99
C TYR A 159 -17.70 -1.60 -1.41
N ASN A 160 -18.54 -2.20 -2.26
CA ASN A 160 -19.70 -2.95 -1.83
C ASN A 160 -19.33 -4.20 -1.01
N ALA A 161 -18.25 -4.90 -1.37
CA ALA A 161 -17.77 -6.05 -0.63
C ALA A 161 -17.29 -5.68 0.78
N ILE A 162 -16.57 -4.55 0.90
CA ILE A 162 -16.15 -3.99 2.20
C ILE A 162 -17.38 -3.66 3.04
N LYS A 163 -18.33 -2.89 2.50
CA LYS A 163 -19.55 -2.50 3.23
C LYS A 163 -20.36 -3.70 3.70
N PHE A 164 -20.58 -4.66 2.80
CA PHE A 164 -21.29 -5.89 3.14
C PHE A 164 -20.58 -6.69 4.26
N SER A 165 -19.26 -6.82 4.20
CA SER A 165 -18.46 -7.49 5.25
C SER A 165 -18.60 -6.77 6.60
N MET A 166 -18.41 -5.44 6.61
CA MET A 166 -18.57 -4.61 7.80
C MET A 166 -19.97 -4.70 8.42
N ASP A 167 -21.02 -4.61 7.60
CA ASP A 167 -22.40 -4.69 8.07
C ASP A 167 -22.74 -6.08 8.64
N SER A 168 -22.20 -7.14 8.03
CA SER A 168 -22.36 -8.52 8.49
C SER A 168 -21.67 -8.74 9.84
N LEU A 169 -20.44 -8.23 10.00
CA LEU A 169 -19.69 -8.31 11.26
C LEU A 169 -20.37 -7.54 12.39
N LYS A 170 -20.91 -6.36 12.08
CA LYS A 170 -21.70 -5.56 13.03
C LYS A 170 -22.99 -6.27 13.45
N ALA A 171 -23.72 -6.87 12.50
CA ALA A 171 -24.91 -7.66 12.81
C ALA A 171 -24.58 -8.87 13.72
N ALA A 172 -23.40 -9.46 13.53
CA ALA A 172 -22.89 -10.56 14.35
C ALA A 172 -22.25 -10.12 15.68
N LYS A 173 -22.18 -8.81 15.97
CA LYS A 173 -21.47 -8.22 17.13
C LYS A 173 -19.99 -8.61 17.22
N LYS A 174 -19.34 -8.74 16.06
CA LYS A 174 -17.91 -9.07 15.93
C LYS A 174 -17.08 -7.87 15.43
N ASP A 175 -17.68 -6.68 15.37
CA ASP A 175 -17.06 -5.45 14.86
C ASP A 175 -16.12 -4.75 15.87
N THR A 176 -16.08 -5.22 17.12
CA THR A 176 -15.20 -4.66 18.16
C THR A 176 -13.75 -5.16 18.07
N ASP A 177 -13.53 -6.32 17.47
CA ASP A 177 -12.19 -6.89 17.26
C ASP A 177 -11.64 -6.38 15.92
N VAL A 178 -10.82 -5.33 15.98
CA VAL A 178 -10.30 -4.66 14.77
C VAL A 178 -9.40 -5.59 13.96
N TYR A 179 -8.65 -6.50 14.61
CA TYR A 179 -7.84 -7.49 13.90
C TYR A 179 -8.74 -8.42 13.09
N PHE A 180 -9.79 -8.97 13.71
CA PHE A 180 -10.75 -9.84 13.04
C PHE A 180 -11.51 -9.13 11.92
N VAL A 181 -11.91 -7.87 12.14
CA VAL A 181 -12.53 -7.06 11.08
C VAL A 181 -11.58 -6.85 9.91
N PHE A 182 -10.31 -6.55 10.17
CA PHE A 182 -9.29 -6.43 9.14
C PHE A 182 -9.14 -7.71 8.31
N THR A 183 -9.03 -8.88 8.95
CA THR A 183 -8.83 -10.14 8.22
C THR A 183 -10.03 -10.47 7.33
N GLU A 184 -11.26 -10.27 7.82
CA GLU A 184 -12.47 -10.56 7.06
C GLU A 184 -12.74 -9.54 5.95
N VAL A 185 -12.43 -8.25 6.17
CA VAL A 185 -12.51 -7.23 5.12
C VAL A 185 -11.44 -7.47 4.05
N ASN A 186 -10.21 -7.79 4.43
CA ASN A 186 -9.14 -8.11 3.47
C ASN A 186 -9.52 -9.31 2.60
N LYS A 187 -10.09 -10.36 3.21
CA LYS A 187 -10.61 -11.55 2.51
C LYS A 187 -11.72 -11.17 1.52
N ALA A 188 -12.68 -10.36 1.96
CA ALA A 188 -13.78 -9.89 1.11
C ALA A 188 -13.30 -9.09 -0.11
N ILE A 189 -12.28 -8.22 0.06
CA ILE A 189 -11.66 -7.45 -1.04
C ILE A 189 -11.05 -8.41 -2.08
N LEU A 190 -10.24 -9.38 -1.64
CA LEU A 190 -9.59 -10.35 -2.51
C LEU A 190 -10.60 -11.21 -3.27
N SER A 191 -11.63 -11.71 -2.60
CA SER A 191 -12.69 -12.52 -3.21
C SER A 191 -13.58 -11.71 -4.17
N ALA A 192 -13.74 -10.41 -3.94
CA ALA A 192 -14.51 -9.55 -4.83
C ALA A 192 -13.82 -9.38 -6.19
N LEU A 193 -12.49 -9.24 -6.21
CA LEU A 193 -11.70 -9.16 -7.46
C LEU A 193 -11.73 -10.45 -8.29
N GLU A 194 -11.98 -11.61 -7.69
CA GLU A 194 -12.12 -12.86 -8.44
C GLU A 194 -13.36 -12.86 -9.34
N LYS A 195 -14.42 -12.19 -8.89
CA LYS A 195 -15.70 -12.07 -9.61
C LYS A 195 -15.63 -11.04 -10.74
N GLU A 196 -14.55 -10.27 -10.85
CA GLU A 196 -14.33 -9.34 -11.97
C GLU A 196 -14.04 -10.12 -13.26
N SER A 197 -15.00 -10.10 -14.18
CA SER A 197 -14.91 -10.72 -15.51
C SER A 197 -14.83 -9.70 -16.66
N GLY A 198 -14.82 -8.40 -16.36
CA GLY A 198 -15.31 -7.36 -17.29
C GLY A 198 -14.30 -6.45 -18.00
N ALA A 199 -12.98 -6.64 -17.92
CA ALA A 199 -12.03 -5.77 -18.61
C ALA A 199 -10.74 -6.49 -19.00
N LEU A 200 -9.98 -5.93 -19.96
CA LEU A 200 -8.59 -6.30 -20.19
C LEU A 200 -7.83 -6.21 -18.86
N LYS A 201 -7.58 -7.37 -18.25
CA LYS A 201 -6.76 -7.55 -17.05
C LYS A 201 -5.29 -7.35 -17.42
N SER A 202 -4.94 -6.13 -17.79
CA SER A 202 -3.60 -5.75 -18.25
C SER A 202 -2.87 -4.90 -17.20
N GLY A 203 -1.54 -4.94 -17.21
CA GLY A 203 -0.70 -4.20 -16.27
C GLY A 203 -0.32 -4.99 -15.02
N SER A 204 0.71 -4.51 -14.33
CA SER A 204 1.36 -5.20 -13.21
C SER A 204 0.42 -5.57 -12.06
N PHE A 205 -0.66 -4.80 -11.85
CA PHE A 205 -1.67 -5.15 -10.86
C PHE A 205 -2.33 -6.50 -11.15
N TRP A 206 -2.78 -6.71 -12.38
CA TRP A 206 -3.49 -7.94 -12.76
C TRP A 206 -2.55 -9.09 -13.07
N THR A 207 -1.33 -8.81 -13.54
CA THR A 207 -0.37 -9.85 -13.94
C THR A 207 0.56 -10.28 -12.81
N PHE A 208 0.68 -9.49 -11.74
CA PHE A 208 1.59 -9.79 -10.64
C PHE A 208 0.93 -9.62 -9.26
N HIS A 209 0.47 -8.41 -8.90
CA HIS A 209 -0.01 -8.16 -7.53
C HIS A 209 -1.23 -9.02 -7.15
N TYR A 210 -2.32 -8.96 -7.92
CA TYR A 210 -3.52 -9.73 -7.61
C TYR A 210 -3.28 -11.25 -7.62
N PRO A 211 -2.62 -11.86 -8.63
CA PRO A 211 -2.28 -13.29 -8.60
C PRO A 211 -1.48 -13.70 -7.36
N PHE A 212 -0.51 -12.88 -6.93
CA PHE A 212 0.27 -13.14 -5.73
C PHE A 212 -0.60 -13.15 -4.46
N PHE A 213 -1.45 -12.14 -4.25
CA PHE A 213 -2.34 -12.15 -3.09
C PHE A 213 -3.44 -13.23 -3.17
N LYS A 214 -3.84 -13.61 -4.39
CA LYS A 214 -4.73 -14.73 -4.62
C LYS A 214 -4.08 -16.05 -4.21
N SER A 215 -2.80 -16.27 -4.49
CA SER A 215 -2.11 -17.49 -4.04
C SER A 215 -1.99 -17.54 -2.52
N ILE A 216 -1.76 -16.40 -1.85
CA ILE A 216 -1.82 -16.34 -0.37
C ILE A 216 -3.20 -16.79 0.12
N LEU A 217 -4.27 -16.19 -0.41
CA LEU A 217 -5.65 -16.51 -0.02
C LEU A 217 -6.00 -18.00 -0.20
N ASN A 218 -5.48 -18.62 -1.25
CA ASN A 218 -5.75 -20.02 -1.58
C ASN A 218 -4.81 -21.02 -0.89
N SER A 219 -3.80 -20.53 -0.18
CA SER A 219 -2.85 -21.34 0.58
C SER A 219 -3.24 -21.47 2.04
N ASN A 220 -2.57 -22.36 2.77
CA ASN A 220 -2.69 -22.45 4.23
C ASN A 220 -1.99 -21.28 4.97
N HIS A 221 -1.42 -20.31 4.25
CA HIS A 221 -0.67 -19.21 4.83
C HIS A 221 -1.48 -17.93 5.05
N TYR A 222 -2.77 -17.88 4.68
CA TYR A 222 -3.53 -16.63 4.77
C TYR A 222 -3.59 -16.03 6.17
N ASP A 223 -3.80 -16.86 7.20
CA ASP A 223 -3.85 -16.40 8.59
C ASP A 223 -2.46 -15.95 9.05
N THR A 224 -1.41 -16.69 8.71
CA THR A 224 -0.01 -16.30 8.97
C THR A 224 0.34 -14.98 8.29
N PHE A 225 -0.08 -14.78 7.04
CA PHE A 225 0.10 -13.54 6.29
C PHE A 225 -0.54 -12.36 7.03
N CYS A 226 -1.79 -12.50 7.48
CA CYS A 226 -2.49 -11.44 8.21
C CYS A 226 -1.78 -11.08 9.53
N ARG A 227 -1.28 -12.08 10.25
CA ARG A 227 -0.45 -11.87 11.45
C ARG A 227 0.86 -11.15 11.10
N TYR A 228 1.56 -11.63 10.08
CA TYR A 228 2.85 -11.12 9.63
C TYR A 228 2.80 -9.63 9.29
N ILE A 229 1.86 -9.22 8.42
CA ILE A 229 1.79 -7.82 7.97
C ILE A 229 1.26 -6.86 9.04
N SER A 230 0.81 -7.38 10.19
CA SER A 230 0.18 -6.59 11.24
C SER A 230 0.96 -6.56 12.56
N VAL A 231 2.16 -7.14 12.60
CA VAL A 231 3.02 -7.24 13.80
C VAL A 231 3.31 -5.88 14.44
N SER A 232 3.65 -4.86 13.64
CA SER A 232 3.90 -3.50 14.16
C SER A 232 2.65 -2.79 14.71
N TYR A 233 1.46 -3.33 14.45
CA TYR A 233 0.19 -2.68 14.76
C TYR A 233 -0.58 -3.37 15.91
N PHE A 234 -0.69 -4.70 15.88
CA PHE A 234 -1.41 -5.49 16.88
C PHE A 234 -0.44 -6.27 17.79
N PRO A 235 -0.44 -6.02 19.11
CA PRO A 235 0.38 -6.77 20.06
C PRO A 235 0.15 -8.29 19.99
N GLU A 236 -1.09 -8.72 19.77
CA GLU A 236 -1.45 -10.13 19.61
C GLU A 236 -0.85 -10.78 18.34
N SER A 237 -0.56 -9.99 17.31
CA SER A 237 0.14 -10.49 16.12
C SER A 237 1.63 -10.68 16.38
N LEU A 238 2.25 -9.79 17.17
CA LEU A 238 3.62 -9.97 17.65
C LEU A 238 3.73 -11.20 18.55
N GLU A 239 2.83 -11.33 19.53
CA GLU A 239 2.78 -12.50 20.41
C GLU A 239 2.58 -13.80 19.63
N TRP A 240 1.71 -13.80 18.61
CA TRP A 240 1.54 -14.94 17.73
C TRP A 240 2.84 -15.27 16.99
N TRP A 241 3.53 -14.29 16.41
CA TRP A 241 4.80 -14.53 15.71
C TRP A 241 5.84 -15.15 16.64
N GLU A 242 6.04 -14.57 17.83
CA GLU A 242 7.04 -15.03 18.80
C GLU A 242 6.84 -16.49 19.21
N ASN A 243 5.58 -16.94 19.25
CA ASN A 243 5.19 -18.29 19.65
C ASN A 243 5.01 -19.29 18.47
N ASN A 244 4.93 -18.81 17.22
CA ASN A 244 4.69 -19.63 16.02
C ASN A 244 5.80 -19.46 14.97
N LYS A 245 7.06 -19.46 15.41
CA LYS A 245 8.23 -19.20 14.54
C LYS A 245 8.30 -20.12 13.32
N THR A 246 8.00 -21.41 13.48
CA THR A 246 8.00 -22.36 12.36
C THR A 246 6.98 -21.99 11.30
N ASP A 247 5.77 -21.56 11.67
CA ASP A 247 4.76 -21.14 10.70
C ASP A 247 5.16 -19.82 10.01
N ALA A 248 5.77 -18.90 10.75
CA ALA A 248 6.30 -17.67 10.18
C ALA A 248 7.46 -17.94 9.20
N GLU A 249 8.41 -18.81 9.56
CA GLU A 249 9.51 -19.25 8.69
C GLU A 249 9.00 -19.96 7.44
N ASN A 250 8.01 -20.86 7.59
CA ASN A 250 7.36 -21.53 6.47
C ASN A 250 6.70 -20.53 5.52
N PHE A 251 6.00 -19.52 6.06
CA PHE A 251 5.40 -18.47 5.25
C PHE A 251 6.44 -17.61 4.53
N ILE A 252 7.52 -17.19 5.20
CA ILE A 252 8.61 -16.43 4.57
C ILE A 252 9.26 -17.25 3.45
N ASN A 253 9.55 -18.52 3.71
CA ASN A 253 10.13 -19.41 2.70
C ASN A 253 9.19 -19.56 1.48
N TRP A 254 7.90 -19.75 1.71
CA TRP A 254 6.88 -19.78 0.66
C TRP A 254 6.79 -18.44 -0.10
N PHE A 255 6.93 -17.31 0.60
CA PHE A 255 6.90 -15.97 0.01
C PHE A 255 8.12 -15.73 -0.90
N GLU A 256 9.30 -16.12 -0.47
CA GLU A 256 10.56 -15.92 -1.21
C GLU A 256 10.72 -16.89 -2.38
N ASN A 257 10.33 -18.15 -2.19
CA ASN A 257 10.65 -19.24 -3.12
C ASN A 257 9.41 -19.81 -3.85
N GLY A 258 8.20 -19.43 -3.46
CA GLY A 258 6.95 -20.03 -3.94
C GLY A 258 6.63 -21.35 -3.24
N GLU A 259 5.60 -22.06 -3.73
CA GLU A 259 5.37 -23.45 -3.31
C GLU A 259 6.58 -24.27 -3.74
N ASP A 260 7.24 -24.92 -2.77
CA ASP A 260 8.23 -25.94 -3.04
C ASP A 260 7.49 -27.05 -3.81
N ASN A 261 7.56 -27.01 -5.14
CA ASN A 261 7.06 -28.07 -6.00
C ASN A 261 7.92 -29.29 -5.72
N GLY A 262 7.57 -29.99 -4.64
CA GLY A 262 8.18 -31.23 -4.24
C GLY A 262 8.28 -32.10 -5.47
N LYS A 263 9.52 -32.37 -5.88
CA LYS A 263 9.84 -33.52 -6.71
C LYS A 263 9.20 -34.74 -6.04
N ASN A 264 8.06 -35.17 -6.55
CA ASN A 264 7.60 -36.55 -6.47
C ASN A 264 7.71 -37.15 -7.86
#